data_AF-A0A560L649-F1
#
_entry.id   AF-A0A560L649-F1
#
_cell.length_a   1.000
_cell.length_b   1.000
_cell.length_c   1.000
_cell.angle_alpha   90.00
_cell.angle_beta   90.00
_cell.angle_gamma   90.00
#
_symmetry.space_group_name_H-M   'P 1'
#
loop_
_entity.id
_entity.type
_entity.pdbx_description
1 polymer ?
#
loop_
_entity_poly.entity_id
_entity_poly.type
_entity_poly.pdbx_seq_one_letter_code
_entity_poly.pdbx_strand_id
1 'polypeptide(L)'
;MNSYPVSIVLTVVTKQFAERSGVAPDYLKTRKWDNKTVGKILACMDANQGTNEDGAKYFLQTYPDLWMKWVWPDVAEKVKASL
;
A
#
# COMPACT_ATOMS: atom_id res chain seq x y z
N MET A 1 19.13 -17.66 -18.49
CA MET A 1 19.29 -16.43 -17.66
C MET A 1 18.25 -15.45 -18.15
N ASN A 2 17.36 -14.95 -17.29
CA ASN A 2 16.40 -13.92 -17.69
C ASN A 2 17.17 -12.60 -17.90
N SER A 3 17.19 -12.11 -19.14
CA SER A 3 17.92 -10.89 -19.58
C SER A 3 17.21 -9.58 -19.24
N TYR A 4 16.26 -9.59 -18.31
CA TYR A 4 15.53 -8.40 -17.88
C TYR A 4 15.94 -8.04 -16.45
N PRO A 5 16.40 -6.79 -16.21
CA PRO A 5 16.74 -6.34 -14.86
C PRO A 5 15.48 -6.35 -13.98
N VAL A 6 15.66 -6.67 -12.70
CA VAL A 6 14.59 -6.54 -11.71
C VAL A 6 14.19 -5.07 -11.63
N SER A 7 12.97 -4.74 -12.05
CA SER A 7 12.42 -3.39 -11.90
C SER A 7 12.14 -3.13 -10.42
N ILE A 8 12.76 -2.08 -9.87
CA ILE A 8 12.48 -1.61 -8.51
C ILE A 8 11.48 -0.45 -8.55
N VAL A 9 10.54 -0.43 -7.61
CA VAL A 9 9.60 0.67 -7.42
C VAL A 9 10.05 1.46 -6.20
N LEU A 10 10.22 2.77 -6.37
CA LEU A 10 10.69 3.66 -5.32
C LEU A 10 9.59 4.65 -4.91
N THR A 11 9.43 4.88 -3.61
CA THR A 11 8.65 6.00 -3.08
C THR A 11 9.56 7.21 -2.97
N VAL A 12 9.32 8.24 -3.78
CA VAL A 12 10.11 9.47 -3.81
C VAL A 12 9.27 10.63 -3.29
N VAL A 13 9.84 11.44 -2.40
CA VAL A 13 9.23 12.66 -1.85
C VAL A 13 10.16 13.85 -2.02
N THR A 14 9.61 15.06 -2.03
CA THR A 14 10.45 16.27 -2.01
C THR A 14 11.11 16.43 -0.64
N LYS A 15 12.30 17.03 -0.61
CA LYS A 15 13.01 17.32 0.65
C LYS A 15 12.16 18.16 1.60
N GLN A 16 11.51 19.21 1.08
CA GLN A 16 10.65 20.09 1.86
C GLN A 16 9.46 19.33 2.48
N PHE A 17 8.87 18.35 1.75
CA PHE A 17 7.82 17.51 2.31
C PHE A 17 8.36 16.64 3.45
N ALA A 18 9.51 15.98 3.25
CA ALA A 18 10.12 15.13 4.27
C ALA A 18 10.44 15.88 5.57
N GLU A 19 10.80 17.17 5.48
CA GLU A 19 11.11 18.01 6.63
C GLU A 19 9.87 18.55 7.37
N ARG A 20 8.72 18.68 6.69
CA ARG A 20 7.55 19.41 7.22
C ARG A 20 6.31 18.55 7.50
N SER A 21 6.28 17.30 7.03
CA SER A 21 5.05 16.47 7.02
C SER A 21 4.82 15.65 8.29
N GLY A 22 5.49 16.00 9.40
CA GLY A 22 5.31 15.34 10.69
C GLY A 22 5.59 13.84 10.61
N VAL A 23 4.59 13.01 10.91
CA VAL A 23 4.70 11.54 10.92
C VAL A 23 4.55 10.87 9.55
N ALA A 24 4.13 11.62 8.51
CA ALA A 24 3.91 11.06 7.18
C ALA A 24 5.17 10.42 6.53
N PRO A 25 6.40 10.94 6.72
CA PRO A 25 7.60 10.32 6.18
C PRO A 25 7.83 8.91 6.71
N ASP A 26 7.47 8.64 7.97
CA ASP A 26 7.67 7.32 8.59
C ASP A 26 6.74 6.27 7.98
N TYR A 27 5.50 6.65 7.70
CA TYR A 27 4.58 5.80 6.93
C TYR A 27 5.14 5.50 5.53
N LEU A 28 5.61 6.52 4.81
CA LEU A 28 6.12 6.36 3.45
C LEU A 28 7.41 5.53 3.38
N LYS A 29 8.25 5.58 4.42
CA LYS A 29 9.43 4.71 4.56
C LYS A 29 9.07 3.26 4.87
N THR A 30 7.98 3.04 5.61
CA THR A 30 7.57 1.72 6.08
C THR A 30 6.71 0.97 5.05
N ARG A 31 5.88 1.70 4.30
CA ARG A 31 4.95 1.15 3.32
C ARG A 31 5.70 0.45 2.18
N LYS A 32 5.54 -0.87 2.13
CA LYS A 32 6.11 -1.72 1.08
C LYS A 32 5.20 -2.92 0.82
N TRP A 33 5.11 -3.32 -0.43
CA TRP A 33 4.41 -4.51 -0.89
C TRP A 33 5.09 -5.06 -2.15
N ASP A 34 4.82 -6.31 -2.48
CA ASP A 34 5.36 -6.97 -3.66
C ASP A 34 4.40 -6.91 -4.86
N ASN A 35 4.93 -7.13 -6.06
CA ASN A 35 4.15 -7.11 -7.30
C ASN A 35 3.06 -8.19 -7.36
N LYS A 36 3.21 -9.33 -6.66
CA LYS A 36 2.17 -10.37 -6.65
C LYS A 36 0.95 -9.90 -5.88
N THR A 37 1.16 -9.20 -4.77
CA THR A 37 0.08 -8.58 -3.98
C THR A 37 -0.67 -7.55 -4.83
N VAL A 38 0.04 -6.63 -5.46
CA VAL A 38 -0.58 -5.60 -6.33
C VAL A 38 -1.30 -6.24 -7.52
N GLY A 39 -0.68 -7.22 -8.18
CA GLY A 39 -1.27 -7.91 -9.32
C GLY A 39 -2.58 -8.62 -8.99
N LYS A 40 -2.70 -9.22 -7.80
CA LYS A 40 -3.97 -9.83 -7.34
C LYS A 40 -5.09 -8.81 -7.17
N ILE A 41 -4.78 -7.62 -6.67
CA ILE A 41 -5.77 -6.55 -6.50
C ILE A 41 -6.24 -6.08 -7.88
N LEU A 42 -5.31 -5.83 -8.81
CA LEU A 42 -5.64 -5.42 -10.17
C LEU A 42 -6.49 -6.46 -10.91
N ALA A 43 -6.14 -7.76 -10.78
CA ALA A 43 -6.93 -8.84 -11.36
C ALA A 43 -8.34 -8.92 -10.74
N CYS A 44 -8.46 -8.70 -9.43
CA CYS A 44 -9.75 -8.63 -8.74
C CYS A 44 -10.59 -7.45 -9.24
N MET A 45 -9.99 -6.27 -9.41
CA MET A 45 -10.67 -5.10 -9.96
C MET A 45 -11.15 -5.34 -11.39
N ASP A 46 -10.30 -5.91 -12.25
CA ASP A 46 -10.65 -6.22 -13.64
C ASP A 46 -11.81 -7.22 -13.73
N ALA A 47 -11.72 -8.33 -12.97
CA ALA A 47 -12.74 -9.38 -12.96
C ALA A 47 -14.10 -8.91 -12.43
N ASN A 48 -14.09 -7.99 -11.45
CA ASN A 48 -15.32 -7.46 -10.85
C ASN A 48 -15.78 -6.13 -11.49
N GLN A 49 -15.08 -5.65 -12.52
CA GLN A 49 -15.26 -4.29 -13.06
C GLN A 49 -15.26 -3.22 -11.95
N GLY A 50 -14.45 -3.44 -10.93
CA GLY A 50 -14.40 -2.64 -9.71
C GLY A 50 -13.63 -1.34 -9.89
N THR A 51 -14.03 -0.33 -9.13
CA THR A 51 -13.34 0.96 -9.08
C THR A 51 -12.01 0.86 -8.32
N ASN A 52 -11.19 1.92 -8.37
CA ASN A 52 -9.98 2.01 -7.56
C ASN A 52 -10.30 1.93 -6.06
N GLU A 53 -11.43 2.52 -5.66
CA GLU A 53 -11.95 2.48 -4.30
C GLU A 53 -12.32 1.06 -3.87
N ASP A 54 -12.94 0.27 -4.76
CA ASP A 54 -13.25 -1.14 -4.49
C ASP A 54 -11.97 -1.97 -4.34
N GLY A 55 -10.98 -1.72 -5.20
CA GLY A 55 -9.65 -2.33 -5.07
C GLY A 55 -8.96 -1.99 -3.75
N ALA A 56 -9.05 -0.73 -3.31
CA ALA A 56 -8.50 -0.30 -2.03
C ALA A 56 -9.21 -0.95 -0.84
N LYS A 57 -10.54 -1.04 -0.85
CA LYS A 57 -11.33 -1.75 0.19
C LYS A 57 -10.98 -3.23 0.23
N TYR A 58 -10.94 -3.87 -0.93
CA TYR A 58 -10.54 -5.27 -1.05
C TYR A 58 -9.13 -5.51 -0.49
N PHE A 59 -8.18 -4.61 -0.78
CA PHE A 59 -6.85 -4.66 -0.21
C PHE A 59 -6.84 -4.59 1.31
N LEU A 60 -7.57 -3.62 1.88
CA LEU A 60 -7.63 -3.41 3.33
C LEU A 60 -8.27 -4.61 4.05
N GLN A 61 -9.29 -5.23 3.44
CA GLN A 61 -9.96 -6.41 3.98
C GLN A 61 -9.12 -7.69 3.84
N THR A 62 -8.42 -7.86 2.71
CA THR A 62 -7.73 -9.11 2.37
C THR A 62 -6.31 -9.20 2.92
N TYR A 63 -5.64 -8.07 3.11
CA TYR A 63 -4.22 -8.02 3.52
C TYR A 63 -3.98 -7.26 4.84
N PRO A 64 -4.75 -7.49 5.92
CA PRO A 64 -4.54 -6.82 7.20
C PRO A 64 -3.13 -7.03 7.75
N ASP A 65 -2.60 -8.25 7.67
CA ASP A 65 -1.26 -8.57 8.17
C ASP A 65 -0.13 -7.83 7.47
N LEU A 66 -0.41 -7.27 6.29
CA LEU A 66 0.53 -6.47 5.52
C LEU A 66 0.44 -4.99 5.90
N TRP A 67 -0.75 -4.38 5.74
CA TRP A 67 -0.87 -2.93 5.90
C TRP A 67 -0.87 -2.48 7.36
N MET A 68 -1.27 -3.33 8.30
CA MET A 68 -1.20 -3.00 9.73
C MET A 68 0.23 -2.75 10.21
N LYS A 69 1.23 -3.33 9.52
CA LYS A 69 2.66 -3.08 9.82
C LYS A 69 3.13 -1.70 9.39
N TRP A 70 2.35 -0.97 8.59
CA TRP A 70 2.72 0.35 8.08
C TRP A 70 2.24 1.48 8.97
N VAL A 71 1.26 1.21 9.83
CA VAL A 71 0.60 2.21 10.67
C VAL A 71 0.78 1.87 12.14
N TRP A 72 0.54 2.87 12.99
CA TRP A 72 0.52 2.64 14.43
C TRP A 72 -0.68 1.77 14.84
N PRO A 73 -0.59 1.00 15.94
CA PRO A 73 -1.66 0.09 16.34
C PRO A 73 -3.03 0.76 16.51
N ASP A 74 -3.08 1.99 17.04
CA ASP A 74 -4.32 2.74 17.23
C ASP A 74 -4.97 3.14 15.88
N VAL A 75 -4.15 3.45 14.87
CA VAL A 75 -4.61 3.73 13.51
C VAL A 75 -5.12 2.45 12.85
N ALA A 76 -4.44 1.32 13.05
CA ALA A 76 -4.89 0.04 12.51
C ALA A 76 -6.29 -0.34 13.00
N GLU A 77 -6.55 -0.15 14.30
CA GLU A 77 -7.86 -0.42 14.89
C GLU A 77 -8.94 0.54 14.34
N LYS A 78 -8.63 1.83 14.18
CA LYS A 78 -9.56 2.80 13.56
C LYS A 78 -9.91 2.45 12.12
N VAL A 79 -8.92 2.04 11.32
CA VAL A 79 -9.13 1.62 9.93
C VAL A 79 -10.04 0.39 9.90
N LYS A 80 -9.75 -0.66 10.69
CA LYS A 80 -10.61 -1.85 10.78
C LYS A 80 -12.04 -1.53 11.17
N ALA A 81 -12.24 -0.63 12.13
CA ALA A 81 -13.57 -0.25 12.59
C ALA A 81 -14.39 0.52 11.52
N SER A 82 -13.73 1.05 10.48
CA SER A 82 -14.36 1.85 9.43
C SER A 82 -14.53 1.09 8.10
N LEU A 83 -14.10 -0.17 8.03
CA LEU A 83 -14.25 -1.05 6.87
C LEU A 83 -15.61 -1.75 6.85
#